data_AF-A0A8T7E6C3-F1
#
_entry.id   AF-A0A8T7E6C3-F1
#
_cell.length_a   1.000
_cell.length_b   1.000
_cell.length_c   1.000
_cell.angle_alpha   90.00
_cell.angle_beta   90.00
_cell.angle_gamma   90.00
#
_symmetry.space_group_name_H-M   'P 1'
#
loop_
_entity.id
_entity.type
_entity.pdbx_description
1 polymer ?
#
loop_
_entity_poly.entity_id
_entity_poly.type
_entity_poly.pdbx_seq_one_letter_code
_entity_poly.pdbx_strand_id
1 'polypeptide(L)'
;MTLDQHIEDIRAGLRAGRFSNEASVSQGIVLRLLHALSWPAYDTQIVCPEYALEGRRVDFALCHPPGKPIAFVEVKQVGQSEGAERQLFEYAFHTGVPLAILTDGREWNFFLPGEQGDYGERRVYKLDILERDVSESVSRLTRYLKYDAIVSGAALSAAREDYRNVSRERQIKDTLPEAWRKLVEEEDDLLLEIIADRVENLCGFKPDPDTVAKFLKDQVATRAHGIQLPPIQPPRPEPQPLPPRGRPIVAPGPVGFTLQGQHFPARNAREVLIRVFEILSSRDATFLDRFAALPTHGRRRRYLAQNPEDLYPGRPDLARDHSAKLSSGWWLGTNVSRAAISRIIEMACDVASLRFGRDLQISLGE
;
A
#
# COMPACT_ATOMS: atom_id res chain seq x y z
N MET A 1 39.88 -8.94 -4.77
CA MET A 1 39.34 -8.18 -3.63
C MET A 1 37.88 -8.56 -3.50
N THR A 2 37.42 -8.77 -2.27
CA THR A 2 36.00 -9.00 -1.98
C THR A 2 35.26 -7.66 -1.95
N LEU A 3 33.91 -7.66 -2.01
CA LEU A 3 33.12 -6.43 -2.08
C LEU A 3 33.28 -5.57 -0.81
N ASP A 4 33.42 -6.20 0.35
CA ASP A 4 33.74 -5.56 1.63
C ASP A 4 35.06 -4.79 1.58
N GLN A 5 36.14 -5.40 1.07
CA GLN A 5 37.44 -4.74 0.89
C GLN A 5 37.34 -3.53 -0.05
N HIS A 6 36.58 -3.67 -1.14
CA HIS A 6 36.32 -2.54 -2.04
C HIS A 6 35.61 -1.39 -1.33
N ILE A 7 34.58 -1.68 -0.52
CA ILE A 7 33.84 -0.68 0.24
C ILE A 7 34.72 0.00 1.30
N GLU A 8 35.56 -0.74 2.02
CA GLU A 8 36.49 -0.16 2.99
C GLU A 8 37.49 0.80 2.35
N ASP A 9 38.07 0.42 1.22
CA ASP A 9 38.98 1.28 0.46
C ASP A 9 38.28 2.55 -0.05
N ILE A 10 37.02 2.42 -0.49
CA ILE A 10 36.18 3.55 -0.92
C ILE A 10 35.92 4.48 0.26
N ARG A 11 35.56 3.95 1.44
CA ARG A 11 35.37 4.75 2.67
C ARG A 11 36.64 5.53 3.03
N ALA A 12 37.79 4.86 3.00
CA ALA A 12 39.07 5.51 3.24
C ALA A 12 39.35 6.61 2.21
N GLY A 13 39.02 6.38 0.93
CA GLY A 13 39.16 7.38 -0.13
C GLY A 13 38.24 8.58 -0.01
N LEU A 14 36.99 8.36 0.36
CA LEU A 14 36.00 9.42 0.61
C LEU A 14 36.43 10.29 1.80
N ARG A 15 36.87 9.68 2.91
CA ARG A 15 37.39 10.41 4.09
C ARG A 15 38.64 11.22 3.78
N ALA A 16 39.47 10.73 2.86
CA ALA A 16 40.68 11.41 2.40
C ALA A 16 40.41 12.44 1.26
N GLY A 17 39.17 12.61 0.82
CA GLY A 17 38.83 13.56 -0.26
C GLY A 17 39.42 13.20 -1.63
N ARG A 18 39.73 11.92 -1.89
CA ARG A 18 40.37 11.48 -3.15
C ARG A 18 39.46 11.58 -4.38
N PHE A 19 38.15 11.65 -4.19
CA PHE A 19 37.15 11.67 -5.25
C PHE A 19 36.60 13.10 -5.43
N SER A 20 37.36 13.96 -6.08
CA SER A 20 37.09 15.41 -6.15
C SER A 20 36.12 15.83 -7.27
N ASN A 21 35.86 14.97 -8.26
CA ASN A 21 34.98 15.26 -9.41
C ASN A 21 34.16 14.04 -9.84
N GLU A 22 33.17 14.24 -10.71
CA GLU A 22 32.28 13.18 -11.23
C GLU A 22 33.05 12.04 -11.90
N ALA A 23 34.11 12.33 -12.65
CA ALA A 23 34.92 11.31 -13.31
C ALA A 23 35.63 10.40 -12.29
N SER A 24 36.15 10.97 -11.21
CA SER A 24 36.81 10.22 -10.13
C SER A 24 35.82 9.35 -9.35
N VAL A 25 34.58 9.80 -9.17
CA VAL A 25 33.50 9.00 -8.57
C VAL A 25 33.09 7.88 -9.53
N SER A 26 32.86 8.21 -10.80
CA SER A 26 32.45 7.26 -11.84
C SER A 26 33.46 6.12 -12.00
N GLN A 27 34.74 6.44 -12.18
CA GLN A 27 35.78 5.44 -12.41
C GLN A 27 36.26 4.78 -11.11
N GLY A 28 36.47 5.59 -10.06
CA GLY A 28 37.08 5.15 -8.82
C GLY A 28 36.14 4.43 -7.86
N ILE A 29 34.83 4.68 -7.97
CA ILE A 29 33.80 4.11 -7.10
C ILE A 29 32.80 3.28 -7.91
N VAL A 30 32.06 3.90 -8.83
CA VAL A 30 30.92 3.25 -9.49
C VAL A 30 31.39 2.06 -10.34
N LEU A 31 32.31 2.27 -11.27
CA LEU A 31 32.82 1.20 -12.13
C LEU A 31 33.54 0.11 -11.32
N ARG A 32 34.26 0.51 -10.26
CA ARG A 32 34.92 -0.41 -9.33
C ARG A 32 33.91 -1.33 -8.64
N LEU A 33 32.80 -0.78 -8.15
CA LEU A 33 31.74 -1.54 -7.51
C LEU A 33 30.96 -2.41 -8.50
N LEU A 34 30.66 -1.91 -9.70
CA LEU A 34 30.03 -2.70 -10.76
C LEU A 34 30.88 -3.94 -11.09
N HIS A 35 32.19 -3.77 -11.28
CA HIS A 35 33.11 -4.88 -11.49
C HIS A 35 33.10 -5.87 -10.31
N ALA A 36 33.17 -5.37 -9.07
CA ALA A 36 33.10 -6.22 -7.86
C ALA A 36 31.75 -6.96 -7.72
N LEU A 37 30.67 -6.38 -8.24
CA LEU A 37 29.32 -6.95 -8.32
C LEU A 37 29.12 -7.88 -9.53
N SER A 38 30.23 -8.29 -10.16
CA SER A 38 30.29 -9.23 -11.29
C SER A 38 29.67 -8.70 -12.59
N TRP A 39 29.57 -7.38 -12.75
CA TRP A 39 29.21 -6.81 -14.05
C TRP A 39 30.37 -6.97 -15.04
N PRO A 40 30.08 -7.31 -16.31
CA PRO A 40 31.01 -7.18 -17.43
C PRO A 40 31.36 -5.71 -17.73
N ALA A 41 32.11 -5.07 -16.83
CA ALA A 41 32.38 -3.63 -16.85
C ALA A 41 33.15 -3.14 -18.09
N TYR A 42 33.81 -4.05 -18.81
CA TYR A 42 34.54 -3.76 -20.05
C TYR A 42 33.74 -4.09 -21.32
N ASP A 43 32.57 -4.72 -21.17
CA ASP A 43 31.64 -4.92 -22.27
C ASP A 43 30.71 -3.70 -22.36
N THR A 44 30.98 -2.84 -23.33
CA THR A 44 30.23 -1.59 -23.54
C THR A 44 28.82 -1.80 -24.07
N GLN A 45 28.39 -3.04 -24.33
CA GLN A 45 26.99 -3.37 -24.60
C GLN A 45 26.24 -3.79 -23.33
N ILE A 46 26.94 -4.11 -22.23
CA ILE A 46 26.36 -4.52 -20.95
C ILE A 46 26.49 -3.40 -19.91
N VAL A 47 27.65 -2.74 -19.84
CA VAL A 47 27.86 -1.52 -19.05
C VAL A 47 28.19 -0.40 -20.03
N CYS A 48 27.16 0.30 -20.49
CA CYS A 48 27.28 1.33 -21.51
C CYS A 48 27.56 2.69 -20.85
N PRO A 49 28.78 3.25 -20.94
CA PRO A 49 29.04 4.61 -20.47
C PRO A 49 28.40 5.65 -21.39
N GLU A 50 28.05 6.82 -20.85
CA GLU A 50 27.56 7.98 -21.61
C GLU A 50 26.40 7.61 -22.56
N TYR A 51 25.46 6.79 -22.07
CA TYR A 51 24.40 6.23 -22.88
C TYR A 51 23.48 7.33 -23.39
N ALA A 52 23.43 7.50 -24.71
CA ALA A 52 22.66 8.53 -25.37
C ALA A 52 21.17 8.24 -25.32
N LEU A 53 20.40 9.25 -24.91
CA LEU A 53 18.94 9.31 -24.94
C LEU A 53 18.54 10.51 -25.80
N GLU A 54 17.31 10.58 -26.28
CA GLU A 54 16.87 11.64 -27.22
C GLU A 54 17.21 13.06 -26.70
N GLY A 55 18.33 13.62 -27.19
CA GLY A 55 18.84 14.94 -26.81
C GLY A 55 19.61 15.02 -25.48
N ARG A 56 19.79 13.92 -24.72
CA ARG A 56 20.55 13.88 -23.45
C ARG A 56 21.37 12.59 -23.31
N ARG A 57 22.02 12.41 -22.16
CA ARG A 57 22.81 11.22 -21.83
C ARG A 57 22.69 10.88 -20.35
N VAL A 58 22.92 9.61 -20.02
CA VAL A 58 23.10 9.12 -18.65
C VAL A 58 24.51 8.54 -18.51
N ASP A 59 25.13 8.68 -17.35
CA ASP A 59 26.54 8.29 -17.14
C ASP A 59 26.77 6.80 -17.38
N PHE A 60 25.88 5.93 -16.89
CA PHE A 60 25.89 4.52 -17.23
C PHE A 60 24.48 3.95 -17.47
N ALA A 61 24.35 3.17 -18.55
CA ALA A 61 23.24 2.25 -18.73
C ALA A 61 23.71 0.81 -18.52
N LEU A 62 23.10 0.14 -17.56
CA LEU A 62 23.28 -1.28 -17.31
C LEU A 62 22.28 -2.04 -18.17
N CYS A 63 22.76 -2.94 -19.02
CA CYS A 63 21.97 -3.55 -20.08
C CYS A 63 21.89 -5.07 -19.94
N HIS A 64 20.68 -5.60 -20.10
CA HIS A 64 20.42 -7.02 -20.26
C HIS A 64 19.06 -7.25 -20.96
N PRO A 65 19.01 -7.90 -22.13
CA PRO A 65 20.15 -8.37 -22.94
C PRO A 65 21.04 -7.20 -23.42
N PRO A 66 22.23 -7.47 -23.98
CA PRO A 66 23.15 -6.41 -24.44
C PRO A 66 22.47 -5.34 -25.31
N GLY A 67 22.75 -4.07 -25.02
CA GLY A 67 22.14 -2.90 -25.67
C GLY A 67 20.71 -2.56 -25.24
N LYS A 68 20.09 -3.35 -24.33
CA LYS A 68 18.77 -3.03 -23.76
C LYS A 68 18.89 -2.64 -22.29
N PRO A 69 18.66 -1.36 -21.93
CA PRO A 69 18.84 -0.88 -20.57
C PRO A 69 17.80 -1.47 -19.60
N ILE A 70 18.27 -1.91 -18.44
CA ILE A 70 17.44 -2.39 -17.31
C ILE A 70 17.65 -1.57 -16.04
N ALA A 71 18.79 -0.87 -15.94
CA ALA A 71 19.02 0.11 -14.91
C ALA A 71 19.84 1.28 -15.46
N PHE A 72 19.51 2.49 -15.00
CA PHE A 72 20.29 3.69 -15.25
C PHE A 72 21.02 4.11 -14.00
N VAL A 73 22.29 4.55 -14.15
CA VAL A 73 23.11 5.08 -13.07
C VAL A 73 23.56 6.49 -13.46
N GLU A 74 23.10 7.47 -12.70
CA GLU A 74 23.58 8.85 -12.77
C GLU A 74 24.58 9.09 -11.64
N VAL A 75 25.70 9.70 -11.99
CA VAL A 75 26.78 10.04 -11.09
C VAL A 75 26.81 11.55 -10.86
N LYS A 76 27.10 11.94 -9.62
CA LYS A 76 27.31 13.32 -9.21
C LYS A 76 28.63 13.47 -8.46
N GLN A 77 29.05 14.71 -8.31
CA GLN A 77 30.17 15.04 -7.43
C GLN A 77 29.77 14.77 -5.97
N VAL A 78 30.71 14.30 -5.15
CA VAL A 78 30.51 14.03 -3.72
C VAL A 78 29.87 15.26 -3.04
N GLY A 79 28.72 15.05 -2.39
CA GLY A 79 27.94 16.09 -1.72
C GLY A 79 26.99 16.90 -2.60
N GLN A 80 26.81 16.54 -3.88
CA GLN A 80 25.96 17.23 -4.85
C GLN A 80 24.86 16.32 -5.43
N SER A 81 24.35 15.38 -4.62
CA SER A 81 23.29 14.44 -5.03
C SER A 81 21.89 15.06 -5.05
N GLU A 82 21.66 16.21 -4.42
CA GLU A 82 20.34 16.83 -4.31
C GLU A 82 19.90 17.57 -5.59
N GLY A 83 18.63 17.42 -5.98
CA GLY A 83 18.01 18.15 -7.10
C GLY A 83 18.23 17.54 -8.50
N ALA A 84 19.16 16.60 -8.67
CA ALA A 84 19.38 15.88 -9.92
C ALA A 84 18.39 14.72 -10.17
N GLU A 85 17.61 14.36 -9.15
CA GLU A 85 16.72 13.18 -9.14
C GLU A 85 15.67 13.21 -10.26
N ARG A 86 15.06 14.38 -10.50
CA ARG A 86 13.95 14.55 -11.43
C ARG A 86 14.32 14.15 -12.85
N GLN A 87 15.52 14.54 -13.28
CA GLN A 87 15.98 14.33 -14.64
C GLN A 87 16.21 12.85 -14.96
N LEU A 88 16.99 12.15 -14.11
CA LEU A 88 17.24 10.72 -14.26
C LEU A 88 15.92 9.93 -14.29
N PHE A 89 14.99 10.33 -13.42
CA PHE A 89 13.73 9.67 -13.23
C PHE A 89 12.80 9.80 -14.44
N GLU A 90 12.66 11.02 -15.00
CA GLU A 90 11.88 11.27 -16.21
C GLU A 90 12.35 10.39 -17.38
N TYR A 91 13.66 10.25 -17.57
CA TYR A 91 14.20 9.39 -18.63
C TYR A 91 13.95 7.91 -18.42
N ALA A 92 14.20 7.44 -17.21
CA ALA A 92 13.99 6.04 -16.88
C ALA A 92 12.50 5.68 -17.05
N PHE A 93 11.60 6.60 -16.69
CA PHE A 93 10.16 6.43 -16.89
C PHE A 93 9.77 6.39 -18.38
N HIS A 94 10.22 7.36 -19.19
CA HIS A 94 9.88 7.41 -20.62
C HIS A 94 10.44 6.24 -21.42
N THR A 95 11.64 5.76 -21.06
CA THR A 95 12.29 4.62 -21.73
C THR A 95 11.78 3.26 -21.19
N GLY A 96 11.00 3.27 -20.11
CA GLY A 96 10.50 2.04 -19.46
C GLY A 96 11.58 1.25 -18.70
N VAL A 97 12.66 1.92 -18.28
CA VAL A 97 13.72 1.31 -17.49
C VAL A 97 13.24 1.14 -16.05
N PRO A 98 13.26 -0.08 -15.50
CA PRO A 98 12.59 -0.38 -14.24
C PRO A 98 13.35 0.07 -12.98
N LEU A 99 14.64 0.36 -13.08
CA LEU A 99 15.48 0.77 -11.95
C LEU A 99 16.32 2.01 -12.32
N ALA A 100 16.32 3.01 -11.44
CA ALA A 100 17.16 4.19 -11.57
C ALA A 100 18.00 4.38 -10.30
N ILE A 101 19.27 4.71 -10.48
CA ILE A 101 20.25 4.83 -9.39
C ILE A 101 20.92 6.20 -9.50
N LEU A 102 20.86 6.98 -8.42
CA LEU A 102 21.59 8.24 -8.33
C LEU A 102 22.64 8.12 -7.22
N THR A 103 23.90 8.41 -7.56
CA THR A 103 24.99 8.32 -6.60
C THR A 103 26.02 9.42 -6.75
N ASP A 104 26.58 9.86 -5.64
CA ASP A 104 27.79 10.69 -5.58
C ASP A 104 29.01 9.91 -5.09
N GLY A 105 28.88 8.57 -5.01
CA GLY A 105 29.86 7.65 -4.46
C GLY A 105 29.72 7.39 -2.96
N ARG A 106 29.27 8.39 -2.18
CA ARG A 106 28.95 8.24 -0.75
C ARG A 106 27.52 7.75 -0.58
N GLU A 107 26.57 8.47 -1.15
CA GLU A 107 25.16 8.18 -1.11
C GLU A 107 24.74 7.42 -2.37
N TRP A 108 23.90 6.41 -2.20
CA TRP A 108 23.33 5.59 -3.26
C TRP A 108 21.82 5.55 -3.08
N ASN A 109 21.11 6.20 -3.99
CA ASN A 109 19.66 6.29 -3.99
C ASN A 109 19.10 5.36 -5.07
N PHE A 110 18.26 4.41 -4.67
CA PHE A 110 17.63 3.44 -5.55
C PHE A 110 16.16 3.81 -5.75
N PHE A 111 15.74 3.97 -7.00
CA PHE A 111 14.41 4.41 -7.38
C PHE A 111 13.73 3.40 -8.30
N LEU A 112 12.40 3.32 -8.22
CA LEU A 112 11.57 2.57 -9.15
C LEU A 112 10.72 3.53 -10.00
N PRO A 113 11.18 3.88 -11.23
CA PRO A 113 10.52 4.80 -12.13
C PRO A 113 9.02 4.55 -12.33
N GLY A 114 8.66 3.27 -12.55
CA GLY A 114 7.31 2.86 -12.91
C GLY A 114 6.32 2.69 -11.76
N GLU A 115 6.74 2.85 -10.50
CA GLU A 115 5.84 2.73 -9.35
C GLU A 115 5.09 4.04 -9.05
N GLN A 116 4.09 4.02 -8.17
CA GLN A 116 3.23 5.18 -7.88
C GLN A 116 3.87 6.16 -6.87
N GLY A 117 3.32 7.37 -6.76
CA GLY A 117 3.76 8.38 -5.79
C GLY A 117 4.61 9.50 -6.40
N ASP A 118 5.07 10.43 -5.57
CA ASP A 118 6.09 11.43 -5.93
C ASP A 118 7.51 10.83 -6.02
N TYR A 119 8.49 11.63 -6.48
CA TYR A 119 9.89 11.21 -6.65
C TYR A 119 10.51 10.65 -5.37
N GLY A 120 10.24 11.27 -4.22
CA GLY A 120 10.72 10.83 -2.92
C GLY A 120 10.03 9.55 -2.45
N GLU A 121 8.75 9.36 -2.77
CA GLU A 121 8.03 8.11 -2.43
C GLU A 121 8.52 6.92 -3.26
N ARG A 122 8.91 7.16 -4.52
CA ARG A 122 9.43 6.13 -5.42
C ARG A 122 10.89 5.74 -5.14
N ARG A 123 11.53 6.39 -4.15
CA ARG A 123 12.84 5.99 -3.63
C ARG A 123 12.68 4.80 -2.69
N VAL A 124 13.18 3.64 -3.12
CA VAL A 124 13.12 2.39 -2.36
C VAL A 124 14.10 2.41 -1.19
N TYR A 125 15.32 2.90 -1.45
CA TYR A 125 16.37 2.87 -0.46
C TYR A 125 17.38 3.99 -0.68
N LYS A 126 17.87 4.56 0.42
CA LYS A 126 19.02 5.46 0.47
C LYS A 126 20.11 4.80 1.32
N LEU A 127 21.23 4.48 0.70
CA LEU A 127 22.41 3.95 1.35
C LEU A 127 23.47 5.04 1.44
N ASP A 128 23.88 5.43 2.66
CA ASP A 128 25.10 6.19 2.88
C ASP A 128 26.21 5.23 3.30
N ILE A 129 27.22 5.07 2.44
CA ILE A 129 28.33 4.14 2.65
C ILE A 129 29.24 4.56 3.81
N LEU A 130 29.26 5.84 4.23
CA LEU A 130 30.04 6.27 5.39
C LEU A 130 29.31 6.04 6.71
N GLU A 131 27.98 6.14 6.72
CA GLU A 131 27.16 6.01 7.93
C GLU A 131 26.77 4.57 8.25
N ARG A 132 26.49 3.75 7.22
CA ARG A 132 26.07 2.35 7.42
C ARG A 132 27.25 1.44 7.73
N ASP A 133 26.99 0.27 8.30
CA ASP A 133 28.04 -0.73 8.45
C ASP A 133 28.44 -1.35 7.10
N VAL A 134 29.65 -1.93 7.04
CA VAL A 134 30.18 -2.49 5.79
C VAL A 134 29.34 -3.68 5.34
N SER A 135 28.88 -4.53 6.26
CA SER A 135 28.11 -5.72 5.94
C SER A 135 26.72 -5.39 5.38
N GLU A 136 26.07 -4.35 5.90
CA GLU A 136 24.81 -3.81 5.39
C GLU A 136 25.03 -3.18 4.01
N SER A 137 26.11 -2.41 3.84
CA SER A 137 26.45 -1.81 2.54
C SER A 137 26.66 -2.89 1.46
N VAL A 138 27.42 -3.95 1.78
CA VAL A 138 27.62 -5.14 0.94
C VAL A 138 26.27 -5.79 0.61
N SER A 139 25.45 -6.03 1.63
CA SER A 139 24.15 -6.69 1.48
C SER A 139 23.21 -5.90 0.55
N ARG A 140 23.09 -4.58 0.76
CA ARG A 140 22.21 -3.71 -0.04
C ARG A 140 22.69 -3.55 -1.48
N LEU A 141 23.99 -3.31 -1.69
CA LEU A 141 24.57 -3.24 -3.04
C LEU A 141 24.43 -4.59 -3.77
N THR A 142 24.64 -5.70 -3.07
CA THR A 142 24.45 -7.04 -3.66
C THR A 142 22.99 -7.29 -4.02
N ARG A 143 22.05 -6.96 -3.13
CA ARG A 143 20.61 -7.17 -3.32
C ARG A 143 20.06 -6.41 -4.53
N TYR A 144 20.47 -5.15 -4.71
CA TYR A 144 19.90 -4.29 -5.75
C TYR A 144 20.75 -4.16 -7.02
N LEU A 145 22.05 -4.47 -6.97
CA LEU A 145 22.97 -4.14 -8.07
C LEU A 145 23.87 -5.31 -8.50
N LYS A 146 23.81 -6.49 -7.87
CA LYS A 146 24.58 -7.65 -8.37
C LYS A 146 24.10 -8.05 -9.76
N TYR A 147 25.04 -8.34 -10.67
CA TYR A 147 24.74 -8.72 -12.06
C TYR A 147 23.69 -9.85 -12.15
N ASP A 148 23.93 -10.99 -11.50
CA ASP A 148 23.00 -12.12 -11.51
C ASP A 148 21.62 -11.77 -10.95
N ALA A 149 21.56 -10.92 -9.91
CA ALA A 149 20.31 -10.52 -9.27
C ALA A 149 19.49 -9.61 -10.19
N ILE A 150 20.15 -8.74 -10.95
CA ILE A 150 19.51 -7.87 -11.93
C ILE A 150 19.04 -8.67 -13.15
N VAL A 151 19.90 -9.54 -13.70
CA VAL A 151 19.60 -10.39 -14.86
C VAL A 151 18.43 -11.34 -14.60
N SER A 152 18.39 -11.95 -13.42
CA SER A 152 17.29 -12.84 -13.03
C SER A 152 16.00 -12.11 -12.64
N GLY A 153 16.03 -10.79 -12.52
CA GLY A 153 14.91 -9.98 -12.02
C GLY A 153 14.72 -10.03 -10.49
N ALA A 154 15.55 -10.78 -9.76
CA ALA A 154 15.49 -10.86 -8.30
C ALA A 154 15.70 -9.50 -7.62
N ALA A 155 16.63 -8.69 -8.13
CA ALA A 155 16.89 -7.34 -7.63
C ALA A 155 15.67 -6.42 -7.78
N LEU A 156 14.98 -6.50 -8.93
CA LEU A 156 13.78 -5.73 -9.18
C LEU A 156 12.60 -6.20 -8.30
N SER A 157 12.45 -7.52 -8.13
CA SER A 157 11.43 -8.08 -7.23
C SER A 157 11.67 -7.64 -5.78
N ALA A 158 12.91 -7.72 -5.31
CA ALA A 158 13.33 -7.27 -4.00
C ALA A 158 13.05 -5.78 -3.80
N ALA A 159 13.45 -4.93 -4.76
CA ALA A 159 13.19 -3.49 -4.70
C ALA A 159 11.69 -3.17 -4.65
N ARG A 160 10.87 -3.90 -5.41
CA ARG A 160 9.40 -3.74 -5.39
C ARG A 160 8.78 -4.16 -4.07
N GLU A 161 9.25 -5.25 -3.48
CA GLU A 161 8.81 -5.71 -2.15
C GLU A 161 9.13 -4.65 -1.08
N ASP A 162 10.37 -4.16 -1.09
CA ASP A 162 10.84 -3.14 -0.14
C ASP A 162 10.05 -1.83 -0.32
N TYR A 163 9.77 -1.41 -1.57
CA TYR A 163 8.90 -0.27 -1.86
C TYR A 163 7.47 -0.47 -1.35
N ARG A 164 6.85 -1.64 -1.57
CA ARG A 164 5.48 -1.92 -1.09
C ARG A 164 5.39 -1.84 0.43
N ASN A 165 6.41 -2.32 1.15
CA ASN A 165 6.42 -2.27 2.61
C ASN A 165 6.46 -0.82 3.11
N VAL A 166 7.33 0.02 2.53
CA VAL A 166 7.43 1.45 2.89
C VAL A 166 6.17 2.22 2.48
N SER A 167 5.65 1.98 1.28
CA SER A 167 4.44 2.60 0.76
C SER A 167 3.21 2.22 1.60
N ARG A 168 3.08 0.95 1.99
CA ARG A 168 2.00 0.46 2.87
C ARG A 168 2.02 1.18 4.21
N GLU A 169 3.18 1.27 4.86
CA GLU A 169 3.28 1.92 6.17
C GLU A 169 2.91 3.41 6.08
N ARG A 170 3.36 4.10 5.03
CA ARG A 170 2.99 5.50 4.78
C ARG A 170 1.50 5.66 4.54
N GLN A 171 0.92 4.86 3.64
CA GLN A 171 -0.50 4.91 3.34
C GLN A 171 -1.36 4.62 4.59
N ILE A 172 -0.93 3.70 5.45
CA ILE A 172 -1.57 3.46 6.75
C ILE A 172 -1.50 4.73 7.61
N LYS A 173 -0.33 5.35 7.76
CA LYS A 173 -0.15 6.58 8.54
C LYS A 173 -1.00 7.74 8.03
N ASP A 174 -1.08 7.92 6.72
CA ASP A 174 -1.84 9.01 6.10
C ASP A 174 -3.35 8.77 6.17
N THR A 175 -3.79 7.50 6.09
CA THR A 175 -5.22 7.14 6.13
C THR A 175 -5.74 7.04 7.58
N LEU A 176 -4.87 6.81 8.57
CA LEU A 176 -5.27 6.66 9.98
C LEU A 176 -6.05 7.87 10.53
N PRO A 177 -5.62 9.15 10.31
CA PRO A 177 -6.41 10.31 10.73
C PRO A 177 -7.79 10.37 10.08
N GLU A 178 -7.90 9.99 8.80
CA GLU A 178 -9.17 9.97 8.09
C GLU A 178 -10.09 8.87 8.60
N ALA A 179 -9.55 7.68 8.85
CA ALA A 179 -10.27 6.56 9.45
C ALA A 179 -10.81 6.94 10.83
N TRP A 180 -9.98 7.59 11.67
CA TRP A 180 -10.40 8.11 12.97
C TRP A 180 -11.54 9.13 12.85
N ARG A 181 -11.39 10.12 11.96
CA ARG A 181 -12.42 11.14 11.71
C ARG A 181 -13.75 10.50 11.30
N LYS A 182 -13.72 9.54 10.37
CA LYS A 182 -14.93 8.82 9.93
C LYS A 182 -15.59 8.04 11.05
N LEU A 183 -14.82 7.32 11.88
CA LEU A 183 -15.36 6.59 13.03
C LEU A 183 -16.09 7.52 14.02
N VAL A 184 -15.56 8.72 14.25
CA VAL A 184 -16.18 9.73 15.12
C VAL A 184 -17.42 10.36 14.48
N GLU A 185 -17.37 10.69 13.18
CA GLU A 185 -18.50 11.28 12.45
C GLU A 185 -19.68 10.32 12.33
N GLU A 186 -19.40 9.06 12.05
CA GLU A 186 -20.39 7.99 11.90
C GLU A 186 -20.92 7.47 13.25
N GLU A 187 -20.34 7.93 14.37
CA GLU A 187 -20.69 7.50 15.72
C GLU A 187 -20.59 5.98 15.89
N ASP A 188 -19.43 5.41 15.53
CA ASP A 188 -19.20 3.96 15.57
C ASP A 188 -19.50 3.35 16.96
N ASP A 189 -20.35 2.33 16.96
CA ASP A 189 -20.89 1.73 18.19
C ASP A 189 -19.81 1.13 19.09
N LEU A 190 -18.84 0.44 18.48
CA LEU A 190 -17.78 -0.24 19.22
C LEU A 190 -16.83 0.78 19.84
N LEU A 191 -16.50 1.85 19.12
CA LEU A 191 -15.69 2.95 19.66
C LEU A 191 -16.36 3.60 20.88
N LEU A 192 -17.67 3.86 20.79
CA LEU A 192 -18.43 4.48 21.87
C LEU A 192 -18.55 3.54 23.08
N GLU A 193 -18.77 2.25 22.84
CA GLU A 193 -18.83 1.22 23.90
C GLU A 193 -17.48 1.06 24.60
N ILE A 194 -16.37 0.93 23.86
CA ILE A 194 -15.02 0.82 24.44
C ILE A 194 -14.70 2.01 25.35
N ILE A 195 -15.09 3.22 24.95
CA ILE A 195 -14.85 4.41 25.76
C ILE A 195 -15.81 4.45 26.95
N ALA A 196 -17.09 4.14 26.77
CA ALA A 196 -18.07 4.10 27.86
C ALA A 196 -17.66 3.09 28.95
N ASP A 197 -17.26 1.88 28.56
CA ASP A 197 -16.74 0.85 29.46
C ASP A 197 -15.46 1.32 30.15
N ARG A 198 -14.58 2.03 29.44
CA ARG A 198 -13.37 2.59 30.05
C ARG A 198 -13.70 3.66 31.09
N VAL A 199 -14.70 4.51 30.84
CA VAL A 199 -15.17 5.52 31.82
C VAL A 199 -15.82 4.83 33.03
N GLU A 200 -16.67 3.83 32.81
CA GLU A 200 -17.29 3.04 33.88
C GLU A 200 -16.24 2.40 34.78
N ASN A 201 -15.19 1.81 34.20
CA ASN A 201 -14.07 1.23 34.97
C ASN A 201 -13.29 2.27 35.79
N LEU A 202 -13.28 3.54 35.37
CA LEU A 202 -12.53 4.60 36.04
C LEU A 202 -13.33 5.31 37.13
N CYS A 203 -14.64 5.50 36.97
CA CYS A 203 -15.48 6.26 37.91
C CYS A 203 -16.69 5.51 38.47
N GLY A 204 -16.95 4.28 38.02
CA GLY A 204 -18.09 3.47 38.43
C GLY A 204 -19.42 3.82 37.75
N PHE A 205 -19.43 4.79 36.82
CA PHE A 205 -20.62 5.24 36.11
C PHE A 205 -20.42 5.10 34.60
N LYS A 206 -21.31 4.37 33.93
CA LYS A 206 -21.29 4.25 32.47
C LYS A 206 -21.94 5.48 31.84
N PRO A 207 -21.20 6.30 31.06
CA PRO A 207 -21.77 7.45 30.37
C PRO A 207 -22.72 6.97 29.27
N ASP A 208 -23.73 7.77 28.96
CA ASP A 208 -24.59 7.49 27.81
C ASP A 208 -23.80 7.65 26.50
N PRO A 209 -24.14 6.87 25.45
CA PRO A 209 -23.42 6.90 24.19
C PRO A 209 -23.41 8.27 23.48
N ASP A 210 -24.41 9.11 23.72
CA ASP A 210 -24.51 10.43 23.08
C ASP A 210 -23.56 11.44 23.75
N THR A 211 -23.36 11.33 25.07
CA THR A 211 -22.33 12.07 25.81
C THR A 211 -20.92 11.72 25.31
N VAL A 212 -20.63 10.43 25.07
CA VAL A 212 -19.34 9.99 24.52
C VAL A 212 -19.17 10.48 23.07
N ALA A 213 -20.22 10.38 22.25
CA ALA A 213 -20.18 10.84 20.85
C ALA A 213 -19.93 12.35 20.76
N LYS A 214 -20.61 13.14 21.60
CA LYS A 214 -20.41 14.59 21.69
C LYS A 214 -18.98 14.93 22.08
N PHE A 215 -18.44 14.28 23.12
CA PHE A 215 -17.05 14.47 23.54
C PHE A 215 -16.05 14.20 22.40
N LEU A 216 -16.23 13.09 21.66
CA LEU A 216 -15.35 12.75 20.54
C LEU A 216 -15.42 13.77 19.40
N LYS A 217 -16.63 14.23 19.05
CA LYS A 217 -16.83 15.25 18.02
C LYS A 217 -16.18 16.58 18.39
N ASP A 218 -16.32 17.01 19.65
CA ASP A 218 -15.71 18.24 20.16
C ASP A 218 -14.17 18.17 20.12
N GLN A 219 -13.57 17.01 20.40
CA GLN A 219 -12.13 16.80 20.32
C GLN A 219 -11.59 16.86 18.88
N VAL A 220 -12.32 16.32 17.91
CA VAL A 220 -11.95 16.39 16.49
C VAL A 220 -12.10 17.82 15.95
N ALA A 221 -13.16 18.53 16.33
CA ALA A 221 -13.41 19.92 15.93
C ALA A 221 -12.37 20.91 16.51
N THR A 222 -11.94 20.67 17.75
CA THR A 222 -10.93 21.50 18.43
C THR A 222 -9.54 21.33 17.81
N ARG A 223 -9.19 20.12 17.36
CA ARG A 223 -7.94 19.88 16.62
C ARG A 223 -7.94 20.48 15.21
N ALA A 224 -9.10 20.58 14.55
CA ALA A 224 -9.21 21.19 13.22
C ALA A 224 -8.98 22.72 13.24
N HIS A 225 -9.28 23.40 14.36
CA HIS A 225 -9.06 24.85 14.51
C HIS A 225 -7.62 25.26 14.85
N GLY A 226 -6.73 24.28 15.13
CA GLY A 226 -5.32 24.53 15.48
C GLY A 226 -4.36 24.71 14.30
N ILE A 227 -4.83 24.58 13.05
CA ILE A 227 -4.01 24.73 11.84
C ILE A 227 -4.71 25.72 10.90
N GLN A 228 -4.59 27.02 11.18
CA GLN A 228 -4.80 28.04 10.15
C GLN A 228 -3.53 28.08 9.28
N LEU A 229 -3.53 27.34 8.17
CA LEU A 229 -2.66 27.66 7.05
C LEU A 229 -3.23 28.89 6.31
N PRO A 230 -2.40 29.83 5.85
CA PRO A 230 -2.86 31.00 5.10
C PRO A 230 -3.56 30.58 3.80
N PRO A 231 -4.48 31.40 3.26
CA PRO A 231 -5.29 31.04 2.11
C PRO A 231 -4.40 30.82 0.87
N ILE A 232 -4.40 29.58 0.37
CA ILE A 232 -3.83 29.21 -0.92
C ILE A 232 -4.68 29.85 -2.01
N GLN A 233 -4.07 30.66 -2.88
CA GLN A 233 -4.72 31.21 -4.07
C GLN A 233 -5.19 30.08 -4.99
N PRO A 234 -6.31 30.24 -5.72
CA PRO A 234 -6.82 29.17 -6.57
C PRO A 234 -5.84 28.87 -7.72
N PRO A 235 -5.50 27.59 -7.98
CA PRO A 235 -4.70 27.24 -9.14
C PRO A 235 -5.50 27.41 -10.44
N ARG A 236 -4.78 27.80 -11.49
CA ARG A 236 -5.22 27.89 -12.89
C ARG A 236 -5.66 26.49 -13.39
N PRO A 237 -6.53 26.38 -14.40
CA PRO A 237 -7.05 25.09 -14.85
C PRO A 237 -5.99 24.29 -15.58
N GLU A 238 -5.68 23.09 -15.08
CA GLU A 238 -4.94 22.06 -15.83
C GLU A 238 -5.89 21.12 -16.61
N PRO A 239 -5.40 20.46 -17.67
CA PRO A 239 -6.22 19.80 -18.68
C PRO A 239 -6.78 18.45 -18.20
N GLN A 240 -7.96 18.11 -18.73
CA GLN A 240 -8.71 16.88 -18.41
C GLN A 240 -7.94 15.59 -18.79
N PRO A 241 -7.93 14.55 -17.94
CA PRO A 241 -7.40 13.24 -18.32
C PRO A 241 -8.42 12.42 -19.14
N LEU A 242 -7.92 11.78 -20.20
CA LEU A 242 -8.58 10.73 -20.96
C LEU A 242 -8.71 9.42 -20.14
N PRO A 243 -9.64 8.50 -20.49
CA PRO A 243 -9.98 7.36 -19.64
C PRO A 243 -8.91 6.27 -19.64
N PRO A 244 -8.68 5.57 -18.50
CA PRO A 244 -7.72 4.48 -18.46
C PRO A 244 -8.25 3.21 -19.15
N ARG A 245 -7.47 2.70 -20.10
CA ARG A 245 -7.54 1.31 -20.58
C ARG A 245 -6.99 0.36 -19.52
N GLY A 246 -7.60 -0.81 -19.44
CA GLY A 246 -7.56 -1.72 -18.31
C GLY A 246 -6.18 -2.20 -17.84
N ARG A 247 -6.08 -2.43 -16.52
CA ARG A 247 -5.01 -3.18 -15.89
C ARG A 247 -5.38 -4.67 -15.80
N PRO A 248 -4.41 -5.59 -15.95
CA PRO A 248 -4.62 -7.00 -15.65
C PRO A 248 -4.77 -7.21 -14.14
N ILE A 249 -5.72 -8.07 -13.78
CA ILE A 249 -6.03 -8.48 -12.41
C ILE A 249 -4.90 -9.40 -11.91
N VAL A 250 -4.16 -8.94 -10.91
CA VAL A 250 -3.33 -9.81 -10.06
C VAL A 250 -4.28 -10.49 -9.07
N ALA A 251 -4.35 -11.81 -9.09
CA ALA A 251 -5.27 -12.59 -8.27
C ALA A 251 -4.92 -12.48 -6.76
N PRO A 252 -5.83 -11.97 -5.91
CA PRO A 252 -5.76 -12.19 -4.46
C PRO A 252 -6.11 -13.65 -4.17
N GLY A 253 -5.67 -14.19 -3.02
CA GLY A 253 -6.09 -15.52 -2.56
C GLY A 253 -7.61 -15.71 -2.62
N PRO A 254 -8.12 -16.96 -2.74
CA PRO A 254 -9.52 -17.19 -3.10
C PRO A 254 -10.45 -16.65 -2.01
N VAL A 255 -11.20 -15.61 -2.36
CA VAL A 255 -12.33 -15.09 -1.58
C VAL A 255 -13.47 -16.10 -1.68
N GLY A 256 -14.10 -16.44 -0.56
CA GLY A 256 -15.10 -17.51 -0.51
C GLY A 256 -15.49 -17.92 0.91
N PHE A 257 -16.22 -19.02 1.03
CA PHE A 257 -16.56 -19.63 2.32
C PHE A 257 -16.73 -21.15 2.19
N THR A 258 -16.53 -21.87 3.28
CA THR A 258 -16.76 -23.31 3.38
C THR A 258 -17.92 -23.56 4.32
N LEU A 259 -18.91 -24.34 3.88
CA LEU A 259 -20.05 -24.75 4.70
C LEU A 259 -20.11 -26.28 4.74
N GLN A 260 -19.96 -26.87 5.93
CA GLN A 260 -19.98 -28.32 6.17
C GLN A 260 -19.05 -29.11 5.23
N GLY A 261 -17.86 -28.56 4.98
CA GLY A 261 -16.84 -29.15 4.11
C GLY A 261 -16.98 -28.86 2.61
N GLN A 262 -18.07 -28.22 2.16
CA GLN A 262 -18.22 -27.77 0.78
C GLN A 262 -17.76 -26.32 0.62
N HIS A 263 -16.80 -26.08 -0.27
CA HIS A 263 -16.26 -24.74 -0.55
C HIS A 263 -17.05 -24.01 -1.64
N PHE A 264 -17.35 -22.74 -1.39
CA PHE A 264 -18.08 -21.83 -2.26
C PHE A 264 -17.19 -20.61 -2.60
N PRO A 265 -16.71 -20.48 -3.86
CA PRO A 265 -15.93 -19.32 -4.26
C PRO A 265 -16.82 -18.08 -4.44
N ALA A 266 -16.22 -16.90 -4.22
CA ALA A 266 -16.85 -15.59 -4.40
C ALA A 266 -15.84 -14.58 -4.97
N ARG A 267 -16.31 -13.53 -5.63
CA ARG A 267 -15.46 -12.49 -6.24
C ARG A 267 -15.01 -11.44 -5.24
N ASN A 268 -15.79 -11.21 -4.18
CA ASN A 268 -15.53 -10.22 -3.13
C ASN A 268 -16.32 -10.54 -1.86
N ALA A 269 -16.01 -9.85 -0.75
CA ALA A 269 -16.66 -10.05 0.54
C ALA A 269 -18.18 -9.80 0.52
N ARG A 270 -18.66 -8.85 -0.30
CA ARG A 270 -20.10 -8.58 -0.48
C ARG A 270 -20.82 -9.80 -1.04
N GLU A 271 -20.23 -10.47 -2.03
CA GLU A 271 -20.80 -11.69 -2.60
C GLU A 271 -20.79 -12.85 -1.59
N VAL A 272 -19.76 -12.97 -0.74
CA VAL A 272 -19.77 -13.95 0.36
C VAL A 272 -20.98 -13.74 1.27
N LEU A 273 -21.22 -12.50 1.71
CA LEU A 273 -22.36 -12.17 2.56
C LEU A 273 -23.70 -12.58 1.92
N ILE A 274 -23.93 -12.18 0.67
CA ILE A 274 -25.18 -12.49 -0.06
C ILE A 274 -25.35 -14.00 -0.20
N ARG A 275 -24.31 -14.72 -0.64
CA ARG A 275 -24.40 -16.17 -0.88
C ARG A 275 -24.62 -16.96 0.39
N VAL A 276 -24.05 -16.55 1.53
CA VAL A 276 -24.32 -17.19 2.82
C VAL A 276 -25.81 -17.06 3.17
N PHE A 277 -26.38 -15.85 3.06
CA PHE A 277 -27.80 -15.64 3.35
C PHE A 277 -28.74 -16.40 2.41
N GLU A 278 -28.41 -16.48 1.12
CA GLU A 278 -29.15 -17.30 0.14
C GLU A 278 -29.14 -18.78 0.53
N ILE A 279 -27.97 -19.34 0.87
CA ILE A 279 -27.88 -20.75 1.23
C ILE A 279 -28.63 -21.04 2.53
N LEU A 280 -28.48 -20.20 3.55
CA LEU A 280 -29.19 -20.38 4.83
C LEU A 280 -30.71 -20.27 4.64
N SER A 281 -31.18 -19.30 3.84
CA SER A 281 -32.61 -19.15 3.51
C SER A 281 -33.15 -20.33 2.69
N SER A 282 -32.35 -20.93 1.82
CA SER A 282 -32.77 -22.11 1.04
C SER A 282 -32.88 -23.38 1.89
N ARG A 283 -32.12 -23.46 2.99
CA ARG A 283 -32.11 -24.60 3.93
C ARG A 283 -33.22 -24.48 4.97
N ASP A 284 -33.53 -23.27 5.40
CA ASP A 284 -34.57 -22.98 6.37
C ASP A 284 -35.36 -21.74 5.93
N ALA A 285 -36.60 -21.93 5.52
CA ALA A 285 -37.48 -20.85 5.06
C ALA A 285 -37.79 -19.83 6.19
N THR A 286 -37.69 -20.22 7.46
CA THR A 286 -37.94 -19.35 8.61
C THR A 286 -36.70 -18.57 9.05
N PHE A 287 -35.52 -18.87 8.48
CA PHE A 287 -34.26 -18.27 8.88
C PHE A 287 -34.28 -16.74 8.79
N LEU A 288 -34.79 -16.19 7.69
CA LEU A 288 -34.79 -14.74 7.45
C LEU A 288 -35.71 -14.01 8.44
N ASP A 289 -36.87 -14.57 8.76
CA ASP A 289 -37.78 -14.03 9.78
C ASP A 289 -37.14 -14.05 11.17
N ARG A 290 -36.51 -15.17 11.54
CA ARG A 290 -35.81 -15.31 12.83
C ARG A 290 -34.61 -14.37 12.93
N PHE A 291 -33.88 -14.18 11.84
CA PHE A 291 -32.75 -13.26 11.78
C PHE A 291 -33.23 -11.80 11.89
N ALA A 292 -34.26 -11.41 11.12
CA ALA A 292 -34.84 -10.07 11.15
C ALA A 292 -35.48 -9.73 12.51
N ALA A 293 -35.93 -10.74 13.27
CA ALA A 293 -36.51 -10.59 14.60
C ALA A 293 -35.47 -10.43 15.73
N LEU A 294 -34.16 -10.51 15.44
CA LEU A 294 -33.13 -10.31 16.46
C LEU A 294 -33.27 -8.93 17.13
N PRO A 295 -33.23 -8.87 18.47
CA PRO A 295 -33.49 -7.64 19.23
C PRO A 295 -32.44 -6.55 18.95
N THR A 296 -31.22 -6.95 18.60
CA THR A 296 -30.12 -6.07 18.20
C THR A 296 -29.68 -6.40 16.78
N HIS A 297 -29.94 -5.47 15.87
CA HIS A 297 -29.15 -5.28 14.67
C HIS A 297 -28.15 -4.14 14.95
N GLY A 298 -27.39 -3.63 13.97
CA GLY A 298 -26.57 -2.43 14.19
C GLY A 298 -27.38 -1.25 14.75
N ARG A 299 -26.76 -0.30 15.48
CA ARG A 299 -27.48 0.70 16.32
C ARG A 299 -28.59 1.50 15.64
N ARG A 300 -28.44 1.84 14.36
CA ARG A 300 -29.44 2.64 13.60
C ARG A 300 -30.02 1.93 12.38
N ARG A 301 -29.48 0.75 12.02
CA ARG A 301 -29.76 0.10 10.73
C ARG A 301 -30.01 -1.37 10.91
N ARG A 302 -31.06 -1.87 10.25
CA ARG A 302 -31.26 -3.31 10.10
C ARG A 302 -30.35 -3.83 8.99
N TYR A 303 -29.78 -5.01 9.21
CA TYR A 303 -28.99 -5.70 8.17
C TYR A 303 -29.89 -6.37 7.13
N LEU A 304 -31.10 -6.76 7.53
CA LEU A 304 -32.09 -7.46 6.71
C LEU A 304 -33.47 -6.81 6.90
N ALA A 305 -34.19 -6.51 5.81
CA ALA A 305 -35.53 -5.90 5.86
C ALA A 305 -36.38 -6.26 4.64
N GLN A 306 -37.70 -6.07 4.73
CA GLN A 306 -38.61 -6.32 3.60
C GLN A 306 -38.61 -5.17 2.58
N ASN A 307 -38.29 -3.94 3.01
CA ASN A 307 -38.08 -2.81 2.13
C ASN A 307 -36.63 -2.31 2.20
N PRO A 308 -36.03 -1.86 1.09
CA PRO A 308 -34.66 -1.36 1.09
C PRO A 308 -34.48 -0.07 1.90
N GLU A 309 -35.53 0.75 2.04
CA GLU A 309 -35.50 1.99 2.82
C GLU A 309 -35.31 1.74 4.32
N ASP A 310 -35.81 0.61 4.82
CA ASP A 310 -35.69 0.20 6.22
C ASP A 310 -34.24 -0.22 6.59
N LEU A 311 -33.40 -0.53 5.60
CA LEU A 311 -31.99 -0.83 5.79
C LEU A 311 -31.17 0.44 6.06
N TYR A 312 -31.58 1.57 5.48
CA TYR A 312 -30.89 2.85 5.56
C TYR A 312 -31.86 4.00 5.88
N PRO A 313 -32.41 4.07 7.11
CA PRO A 313 -33.36 5.12 7.48
C PRO A 313 -32.79 6.53 7.25
N GLY A 314 -33.53 7.36 6.52
CA GLY A 314 -33.13 8.74 6.20
C GLY A 314 -32.03 8.87 5.13
N ARG A 315 -31.64 7.79 4.45
CA ARG A 315 -30.56 7.75 3.44
C ARG A 315 -30.97 6.96 2.17
N PRO A 316 -31.87 7.53 1.32
CA PRO A 316 -32.37 6.85 0.13
C PRO A 316 -31.29 6.60 -0.93
N ASP A 317 -30.22 7.40 -0.93
CA ASP A 317 -29.00 7.18 -1.73
C ASP A 317 -28.37 5.82 -1.43
N LEU A 318 -28.19 5.50 -0.15
CA LEU A 318 -27.59 4.23 0.27
C LEU A 318 -28.52 3.04 0.07
N ALA A 319 -29.83 3.23 0.28
CA ALA A 319 -30.82 2.19 0.01
C ALA A 319 -30.82 1.76 -1.46
N ARG A 320 -30.65 2.70 -2.39
CA ARG A 320 -30.58 2.40 -3.83
C ARG A 320 -29.28 1.71 -4.22
N ASP A 321 -28.14 2.22 -3.76
CA ASP A 321 -26.83 1.83 -4.29
C ASP A 321 -26.22 0.64 -3.54
N HIS A 322 -26.68 0.37 -2.31
CA HIS A 322 -26.08 -0.62 -1.40
C HIS A 322 -27.06 -1.62 -0.79
N SER A 323 -28.25 -1.82 -1.36
CA SER A 323 -29.13 -2.92 -0.97
C SER A 323 -29.07 -4.06 -2.00
N ALA A 324 -28.99 -5.30 -1.53
CA ALA A 324 -29.08 -6.49 -2.38
C ALA A 324 -30.40 -7.22 -2.12
N LYS A 325 -31.17 -7.47 -3.18
CA LYS A 325 -32.41 -8.25 -3.09
C LYS A 325 -32.06 -9.75 -3.13
N LEU A 326 -32.51 -10.48 -2.12
CA LEU A 326 -32.42 -11.94 -2.04
C LEU A 326 -33.54 -12.60 -2.86
N SER A 327 -33.36 -13.87 -3.22
CA SER A 327 -34.35 -14.67 -3.96
C SER A 327 -35.69 -14.78 -3.23
N SER A 328 -35.69 -14.72 -1.91
CA SER A 328 -36.87 -14.72 -1.02
C SER A 328 -37.68 -13.41 -1.05
N GLY A 329 -37.17 -12.35 -1.69
CA GLY A 329 -37.80 -11.02 -1.72
C GLY A 329 -37.34 -10.08 -0.60
N TRP A 330 -36.59 -10.58 0.38
CA TRP A 330 -35.94 -9.77 1.41
C TRP A 330 -34.77 -8.96 0.86
N TRP A 331 -34.43 -7.86 1.53
CA TRP A 331 -33.31 -7.00 1.19
C TRP A 331 -32.23 -7.08 2.26
N LEU A 332 -30.97 -7.15 1.81
CA LEU A 332 -29.78 -7.21 2.64
C LEU A 332 -28.93 -5.96 2.43
N GLY A 333 -28.51 -5.31 3.51
CA GLY A 333 -27.60 -4.17 3.47
C GLY A 333 -26.18 -4.59 3.12
N THR A 334 -25.57 -3.97 2.12
CA THR A 334 -24.25 -4.35 1.59
C THR A 334 -23.17 -3.27 1.74
N ASN A 335 -23.53 -2.07 2.21
CA ASN A 335 -22.55 -1.06 2.64
C ASN A 335 -22.01 -1.38 4.04
N VAL A 336 -21.27 -2.47 4.16
CA VAL A 336 -20.72 -2.98 5.42
C VAL A 336 -19.25 -3.38 5.24
N SER A 337 -18.42 -3.11 6.25
CA SER A 337 -16.99 -3.46 6.23
C SER A 337 -16.77 -4.98 6.30
N ARG A 338 -15.59 -5.48 5.92
CA ARG A 338 -15.26 -6.92 6.02
C ARG A 338 -15.42 -7.47 7.44
N ALA A 339 -15.02 -6.70 8.45
CA ALA A 339 -15.19 -7.07 9.84
C ALA A 339 -16.68 -7.13 10.23
N ALA A 340 -17.51 -6.20 9.74
CA ALA A 340 -18.96 -6.26 9.92
C ALA A 340 -19.58 -7.46 9.20
N ILE A 341 -19.12 -7.80 7.98
CA ILE A 341 -19.57 -9.01 7.25
C ILE A 341 -19.30 -10.26 8.09
N SER A 342 -18.12 -10.38 8.69
CA SER A 342 -17.80 -11.51 9.59
C SER A 342 -18.79 -11.61 10.75
N ARG A 343 -19.05 -10.49 11.45
CA ARG A 343 -19.99 -10.45 12.58
C ARG A 343 -21.43 -10.77 12.17
N ILE A 344 -21.89 -10.24 11.04
CA ILE A 344 -23.25 -10.51 10.52
C ILE A 344 -23.39 -12.00 10.16
N ILE A 345 -22.36 -12.60 9.56
CA ILE A 345 -22.35 -14.03 9.24
C ILE A 345 -22.29 -14.88 10.52
N GLU A 346 -21.57 -14.45 11.55
CA GLU A 346 -21.54 -15.12 12.85
C GLU A 346 -22.93 -15.10 13.51
N MET A 347 -23.60 -13.95 13.56
CA MET A 347 -25.01 -13.86 14.01
C MET A 347 -25.93 -14.77 13.20
N ALA A 348 -25.72 -14.85 11.88
CA ALA A 348 -26.49 -15.71 11.00
C ALA A 348 -26.26 -17.20 11.32
N CYS A 349 -25.02 -17.57 11.69
CA CYS A 349 -24.72 -18.92 12.15
C CYS A 349 -25.45 -19.25 13.46
N ASP A 350 -25.49 -18.31 14.42
CA ASP A 350 -26.20 -18.50 15.68
C ASP A 350 -27.70 -18.75 15.45
N VAL A 351 -28.33 -17.93 14.60
CA VAL A 351 -29.74 -18.13 14.21
C VAL A 351 -29.93 -19.45 13.47
N ALA A 352 -29.00 -19.84 12.59
CA ALA A 352 -29.06 -21.10 11.86
C ALA A 352 -28.62 -22.33 12.69
N SER A 353 -28.27 -22.17 13.98
CA SER A 353 -27.72 -23.23 14.84
C SER A 353 -26.47 -23.91 14.25
N LEU A 354 -25.61 -23.13 13.60
CA LEU A 354 -24.32 -23.54 13.04
C LEU A 354 -23.17 -22.98 13.88
N ARG A 355 -22.07 -23.72 14.00
CA ARG A 355 -20.85 -23.21 14.66
C ARG A 355 -20.01 -22.41 13.67
N PHE A 356 -19.92 -21.11 13.87
CA PHE A 356 -18.98 -20.27 13.13
C PHE A 356 -17.53 -20.72 13.38
N GLY A 357 -16.71 -20.76 12.34
CA GLY A 357 -15.33 -21.28 12.37
C GLY A 357 -15.19 -22.80 12.26
N ARG A 358 -16.27 -23.58 12.44
CA ARG A 358 -16.27 -25.05 12.27
C ARG A 358 -17.20 -25.51 11.15
N ASP A 359 -18.49 -25.19 11.28
CA ASP A 359 -19.51 -25.59 10.31
C ASP A 359 -19.56 -24.60 9.14
N LEU A 360 -19.30 -23.31 9.41
CA LEU A 360 -19.17 -22.26 8.40
C LEU A 360 -17.87 -21.49 8.63
N GLN A 361 -17.00 -21.46 7.63
CA GLN A 361 -15.71 -20.73 7.63
C GLN A 361 -15.68 -19.74 6.47
N ILE A 362 -15.19 -18.52 6.69
CA ILE A 362 -15.15 -17.46 5.66
C ILE A 362 -13.73 -17.02 5.35
N SER A 363 -13.49 -16.67 4.08
CA SER A 363 -12.28 -16.03 3.56
C SER A 363 -12.69 -14.78 2.78
N LEU A 364 -12.50 -13.60 3.37
CA LEU A 364 -13.02 -12.33 2.82
C LEU A 364 -12.01 -11.54 1.96
N GLY A 365 -10.81 -12.10 1.74
CA GLY A 365 -9.70 -11.45 1.04
C GLY A 365 -9.04 -10.33 1.84
N GLU A 366 -7.80 -9.97 1.47
CA GLU A 366 -7.06 -8.82 2.04
C GLU A 366 -7.67 -7.46 1.66
#